data_AF-A0A847XJC6-F1
#
_entry.id   AF-A0A847XJC6-F1
#
_cell.length_a   1.000
_cell.length_b   1.000
_cell.length_c   1.000
_cell.angle_alpha   90.00
_cell.angle_beta   90.00
_cell.angle_gamma   90.00
#
_symmetry.space_group_name_H-M   'P 1'
#
loop_
_entity.id
_entity.type
_entity.pdbx_description
1 polymer ?
#
loop_
_entity_poly.entity_id
_entity_poly.type
_entity_poly.pdbx_seq_one_letter_code
_entity_poly.pdbx_strand_id
1 'polypeptide(L)'
;MTKNAKIYAVIAVVAVLGASYGVYHLLGNKAPRGAETADLASITNYDQCVEAGFAIMKSNPEQCMTSDGRIFVNKKPPAQSELDKAEQAIRTFMGEPNLELKYTGQNNHPSNFAILSNVKQNDGGFTADNPKEWDRPVYIFQQTDYINDRCEVYQYQVTQKTNQVVEVGIVYPIERSATIPGNCTGNGSLDWPLISKDQIEQAAFAYLGRDPEHTKFMLRSDIQPQYLPSKPGVENPAANEWRWEDTSYKLPEGLMGDPWPYPTMRIIMSAGGKLVYYLNTTELFD
;
A
#
# COMPACT_ATOMS: atom_id res chain seq x y z
N MET A 1 4.45 34.48 -13.58
CA MET A 1 3.26 33.60 -13.38
C MET A 1 2.15 34.39 -12.72
N THR A 2 1.03 34.56 -13.40
CA THR A 2 -0.16 35.24 -12.88
C THR A 2 -0.77 34.42 -11.73
N LYS A 3 -1.45 35.10 -10.80
CA LYS A 3 -2.06 34.48 -9.60
C LYS A 3 -2.95 33.26 -9.94
N ASN A 4 -3.59 33.30 -11.11
CA ASN A 4 -4.46 32.23 -11.60
C ASN A 4 -3.68 30.97 -12.02
N ALA A 5 -2.46 31.11 -12.57
CA ALA A 5 -1.61 29.96 -12.94
C ALA A 5 -1.11 29.17 -11.72
N LYS A 6 -0.99 29.81 -10.55
CA LYS A 6 -0.63 29.14 -9.29
C LYS A 6 -1.79 28.31 -8.72
N ILE A 7 -3.03 28.73 -8.95
CA ILE A 7 -4.24 28.02 -8.48
C ILE A 7 -4.44 26.74 -9.31
N TYR A 8 -4.28 26.79 -10.64
CA TYR A 8 -4.41 25.61 -11.48
C TYR A 8 -3.31 24.56 -11.26
N ALA A 9 -2.08 24.98 -10.94
CA ALA A 9 -0.99 24.05 -10.62
C ALA A 9 -1.21 23.31 -9.28
N VAL A 10 -1.81 23.97 -8.28
CA VAL A 10 -2.18 23.33 -6.99
C VAL A 10 -3.33 22.34 -7.19
N ILE A 11 -4.32 22.66 -8.03
CA ILE A 11 -5.43 21.76 -8.35
C ILE A 11 -4.95 20.52 -9.11
N ALA A 12 -3.99 20.65 -10.03
CA ALA A 12 -3.44 19.51 -10.77
C ALA A 12 -2.60 18.57 -9.87
N VAL A 13 -1.83 19.10 -8.91
CA VAL A 13 -1.04 18.29 -7.98
C VAL A 13 -1.93 17.59 -6.94
N VAL A 14 -2.99 18.26 -6.46
CA VAL A 14 -4.02 17.64 -5.60
C VAL A 14 -4.85 16.61 -6.38
N ALA A 15 -5.06 16.79 -7.68
CA ALA A 15 -5.74 15.79 -8.51
C ALA A 15 -4.88 14.55 -8.81
N VAL A 16 -3.55 14.69 -8.94
CA VAL A 16 -2.65 13.54 -9.18
C VAL A 16 -2.33 12.80 -7.88
N LEU A 17 -2.01 13.51 -6.79
CA LEU A 17 -1.76 12.89 -5.48
C LEU A 17 -3.06 12.47 -4.78
N GLY A 18 -4.15 13.22 -4.98
CA GLY A 18 -5.49 12.88 -4.52
C GLY A 18 -6.23 11.91 -5.44
N ALA A 19 -5.79 11.64 -6.68
CA ALA A 19 -6.25 10.46 -7.41
C ALA A 19 -5.57 9.20 -6.88
N SER A 20 -4.28 9.21 -6.53
CA SER A 20 -3.64 8.03 -5.90
C SER A 20 -4.10 7.80 -4.44
N TYR A 21 -4.22 8.86 -3.63
CA TYR A 21 -4.66 8.77 -2.23
C TYR A 21 -6.19 8.72 -2.12
N GLY A 22 -6.91 9.45 -2.98
CA GLY A 22 -8.36 9.46 -3.02
C GLY A 22 -8.94 8.25 -3.74
N VAL A 23 -8.27 7.58 -4.67
CA VAL A 23 -8.72 6.26 -5.13
C VAL A 23 -8.48 5.21 -4.04
N TYR A 24 -7.35 5.23 -3.33
CA TYR A 24 -7.16 4.34 -2.17
C TYR A 24 -8.14 4.62 -1.00
N HIS A 25 -8.51 5.88 -0.73
CA HIS A 25 -9.54 6.18 0.28
C HIS A 25 -10.98 6.16 -0.25
N LEU A 26 -11.25 6.30 -1.55
CA LEU A 26 -12.60 6.10 -2.13
C LEU A 26 -12.87 4.62 -2.44
N LEU A 27 -11.83 3.79 -2.56
CA LEU A 27 -11.91 2.33 -2.63
C LEU A 27 -11.70 1.66 -1.26
N GLY A 28 -10.95 2.27 -0.34
CA GLY A 28 -10.69 1.77 1.02
C GLY A 28 -11.63 2.32 2.09
N ASN A 29 -12.12 3.56 1.96
CA ASN A 29 -13.43 3.97 2.49
C ASN A 29 -14.41 3.94 1.33
N LYS A 30 -14.74 2.74 0.84
CA LYS A 30 -16.12 2.55 0.41
C LYS A 30 -16.98 2.96 1.61
N ALA A 31 -17.63 4.13 1.55
CA ALA A 31 -18.98 4.22 2.12
C ALA A 31 -19.67 2.91 1.71
N PRO A 32 -20.26 2.13 2.63
CA PRO A 32 -20.55 0.72 2.44
C PRO A 32 -21.29 0.50 1.12
N ARG A 33 -20.54 0.22 0.05
CA ARG A 33 -21.05 -0.11 -1.28
C ARG A 33 -20.97 -1.62 -1.33
N GLY A 34 -21.97 -2.26 -0.73
CA GLY A 34 -22.11 -3.72 -0.72
C GLY A 34 -23.07 -4.27 0.35
N ALA A 35 -23.20 -3.62 1.51
CA ALA A 35 -24.01 -4.18 2.61
C ALA A 35 -25.52 -4.19 2.34
N GLU A 36 -26.05 -3.28 1.51
CA GLU A 36 -27.50 -3.18 1.25
C GLU A 36 -28.00 -4.09 0.12
N THR A 37 -27.12 -4.63 -0.73
CA THR A 37 -27.51 -5.48 -1.88
C THR A 37 -26.93 -6.89 -1.85
N ALA A 38 -26.03 -7.21 -0.92
CA ALA A 38 -25.50 -8.56 -0.77
C ALA A 38 -26.61 -9.51 -0.30
N ASP A 39 -26.79 -10.64 -0.99
CA ASP A 39 -27.65 -11.73 -0.51
C ASP A 39 -27.02 -12.32 0.76
N LEU A 40 -27.46 -11.82 1.91
CA LEU A 40 -27.01 -12.23 3.23
C LEU A 40 -27.11 -13.76 3.41
N ALA A 41 -28.08 -14.43 2.77
CA ALA A 41 -28.23 -15.88 2.88
C ALA A 41 -27.07 -16.66 2.22
N SER A 42 -26.40 -16.07 1.24
CA SER A 42 -25.25 -16.67 0.55
C SER A 42 -23.93 -16.60 1.34
N ILE A 43 -23.85 -15.73 2.36
CA ILE A 43 -22.65 -15.55 3.18
C ILE A 43 -22.64 -16.58 4.31
N THR A 44 -21.69 -17.50 4.25
CA THR A 44 -21.56 -18.65 5.17
C THR A 44 -20.20 -18.72 5.86
N ASN A 45 -19.23 -17.91 5.46
CA ASN A 45 -17.87 -17.91 6.00
C ASN A 45 -17.22 -16.52 5.96
N TYR A 46 -16.02 -16.42 6.55
CA TYR A 46 -15.26 -15.18 6.69
C TYR A 46 -14.90 -14.58 5.33
N ASP A 47 -14.33 -15.38 4.42
CA ASP A 47 -13.88 -14.92 3.10
C ASP A 47 -15.03 -14.31 2.30
N GLN A 48 -16.20 -14.96 2.29
CA GLN A 48 -17.42 -14.45 1.65
C GLN A 48 -17.92 -13.14 2.28
N CYS A 49 -17.77 -12.99 3.60
CA CYS A 49 -18.15 -11.75 4.30
C CYS A 49 -17.22 -10.59 3.89
N VAL A 50 -15.91 -10.83 3.79
CA VAL A 50 -14.92 -9.85 3.35
C VAL A 50 -15.12 -9.48 1.87
N GLU A 51 -15.32 -10.48 1.01
CA GLU A 51 -15.58 -10.30 -0.43
C GLU A 51 -16.87 -9.49 -0.68
N ALA A 52 -17.90 -9.70 0.14
CA ALA A 52 -19.13 -8.91 0.11
C ALA A 52 -18.96 -7.46 0.62
N GLY A 53 -17.76 -7.07 1.06
CA GLY A 53 -17.41 -5.71 1.45
C GLY A 53 -17.85 -5.33 2.86
N PHE A 54 -18.09 -6.30 3.74
CA PHE A 54 -18.40 -6.05 5.14
C PHE A 54 -17.15 -5.72 5.95
N ALA A 55 -17.35 -5.01 7.07
CA ALA A 55 -16.24 -4.54 7.89
C ALA A 55 -15.56 -5.69 8.65
N ILE A 56 -14.24 -5.73 8.60
CA ILE A 56 -13.41 -6.60 9.42
C ILE A 56 -13.20 -5.93 10.78
N MET A 57 -13.70 -6.56 11.84
CA MET A 57 -13.47 -6.18 13.23
C MET A 57 -12.03 -6.47 13.64
N LYS A 58 -11.47 -5.53 14.41
CA LYS A 58 -10.12 -5.58 14.97
C LYS A 58 -10.02 -6.64 16.07
N SER A 59 -9.85 -7.88 15.68
CA SER A 59 -9.74 -9.03 16.58
C SER A 59 -8.71 -10.02 16.02
N ASN A 60 -8.12 -10.83 16.89
CA ASN A 60 -7.28 -11.95 16.48
C ASN A 60 -7.85 -13.24 17.10
N PRO A 61 -8.38 -14.19 16.30
CA PRO A 61 -8.50 -14.17 14.84
C PRO A 61 -9.42 -13.04 14.33
N GLU A 62 -9.19 -12.60 13.09
CA GLU A 62 -10.01 -11.58 12.43
C GLU A 62 -11.48 -12.00 12.40
N GLN A 63 -12.37 -11.02 12.46
CA GLN A 63 -13.81 -11.24 12.44
C GLN A 63 -14.44 -10.32 11.42
N CYS A 64 -15.40 -10.80 10.64
CA CYS A 64 -16.16 -9.99 9.69
C CYS A 64 -17.63 -9.99 10.13
N MET A 65 -18.24 -8.81 10.19
CA MET A 65 -19.62 -8.63 10.68
C MET A 65 -20.54 -8.15 9.56
N THR A 66 -21.59 -8.92 9.30
CA THR A 66 -22.66 -8.55 8.35
C THR A 66 -23.65 -7.56 8.95
N SER A 67 -24.46 -6.91 8.10
CA SER A 67 -25.45 -5.90 8.53
C SER A 67 -26.58 -6.48 9.41
N ASP A 68 -26.84 -7.79 9.33
CA ASP A 68 -27.77 -8.52 10.21
C ASP A 68 -27.14 -8.99 11.53
N GLY A 69 -25.86 -8.66 11.78
CA GLY A 69 -25.16 -8.94 13.03
C GLY A 69 -24.50 -10.32 13.11
N ARG A 70 -24.51 -11.14 12.04
CA ARG A 70 -23.72 -12.38 12.03
C ARG A 70 -22.24 -12.05 11.99
N ILE A 71 -21.47 -12.76 12.81
CA ILE A 71 -20.01 -12.64 12.88
C ILE A 71 -19.40 -13.90 12.29
N PHE A 72 -18.56 -13.73 11.29
CA PHE A 72 -17.74 -14.78 10.71
C PHE A 72 -16.32 -14.61 11.23
N VAL A 73 -15.79 -15.63 11.88
CA VAL A 73 -14.41 -15.63 12.38
C VAL A 73 -13.51 -16.22 11.30
N ASN A 74 -12.35 -15.61 11.06
CA ASN A 74 -11.29 -16.22 10.28
C ASN A 74 -10.81 -17.50 11.00
N LYS A 75 -11.26 -18.66 10.52
CA LYS A 75 -10.96 -19.96 11.14
C LYS A 75 -9.53 -20.43 10.89
N LYS A 76 -8.74 -19.69 10.11
CA LYS A 76 -7.34 -20.00 9.77
C LYS A 76 -6.49 -18.76 10.04
N PRO A 77 -6.32 -18.35 11.32
CA PRO A 77 -5.37 -17.30 11.63
C PRO A 77 -3.97 -17.74 11.17
N PRO A 78 -3.12 -16.79 10.75
CA PRO A 78 -1.74 -17.09 10.41
C PRO A 78 -1.03 -17.76 11.60
N ALA A 79 -0.18 -18.75 11.33
CA ALA A 79 0.68 -19.29 12.37
C ALA A 79 1.66 -18.20 12.84
N GLN A 80 1.93 -18.13 14.14
CA GLN A 80 2.83 -17.11 14.70
C GLN A 80 4.20 -17.13 14.02
N SER A 81 4.72 -18.31 13.68
CA SER A 81 5.99 -18.46 12.96
C SER A 81 6.00 -17.83 11.56
N GLU A 82 4.86 -17.73 10.88
CA GLU A 82 4.77 -17.03 9.59
C GLU A 82 4.73 -15.51 9.80
N LEU A 83 4.03 -15.04 10.84
CA LEU A 83 4.05 -13.62 11.22
C LEU A 83 5.45 -13.17 11.64
N ASP A 84 6.19 -13.99 12.41
CA ASP A 84 7.55 -13.69 12.84
C ASP A 84 8.52 -13.52 11.65
N LYS A 85 8.37 -14.34 10.60
CA LYS A 85 9.16 -14.20 9.36
C LYS A 85 8.84 -12.89 8.62
N ALA A 86 7.56 -12.57 8.50
CA ALA A 86 7.12 -11.34 7.85
C ALA A 86 7.59 -10.09 8.62
N GLU A 87 7.53 -10.11 9.96
CA GLU A 87 8.09 -9.05 10.80
C GLU A 87 9.61 -8.92 10.63
N GLN A 88 10.33 -10.05 10.56
CA GLN A 88 11.77 -10.05 10.33
C GLN A 88 12.13 -9.44 8.97
N ALA A 89 11.34 -9.72 7.92
CA ALA A 89 11.52 -9.09 6.62
C ALA A 89 11.31 -7.57 6.69
N ILE A 90 10.27 -7.09 7.38
CA ILE A 90 10.04 -5.65 7.60
C ILE A 90 11.22 -5.01 8.35
N ARG A 91 11.68 -5.60 9.46
CA ARG A 91 12.82 -5.10 10.24
C ARG A 91 14.09 -5.01 9.39
N THR A 92 14.32 -6.01 8.54
CA THR A 92 15.46 -6.05 7.61
C THR A 92 15.34 -4.95 6.56
N PHE A 93 14.19 -4.83 5.89
CA PHE A 93 13.90 -3.77 4.92
C PHE A 93 14.11 -2.36 5.49
N MET A 94 13.55 -2.11 6.68
CA MET A 94 13.67 -0.83 7.37
C MET A 94 15.10 -0.58 7.90
N GLY A 95 15.88 -1.63 8.11
CA GLY A 95 17.19 -1.54 8.77
C GLY A 95 17.07 -1.28 10.27
N GLU A 96 15.95 -1.68 10.87
CA GLU A 96 15.58 -1.39 12.26
C GLU A 96 15.25 -2.71 12.98
N PRO A 97 16.23 -3.36 13.62
CA PRO A 97 16.06 -4.72 14.19
C PRO A 97 15.09 -4.77 15.37
N ASN A 98 14.85 -3.64 16.03
CA ASN A 98 13.95 -3.54 17.18
C ASN A 98 12.63 -2.84 16.83
N LEU A 99 12.30 -2.69 15.53
CA LEU A 99 11.05 -2.07 15.11
C LEU A 99 9.87 -2.86 15.67
N GLU A 100 9.05 -2.17 16.44
CA GLU A 100 7.81 -2.69 17.01
C GLU A 100 6.70 -2.67 15.96
N LEU A 101 6.09 -3.83 15.75
CA LEU A 101 5.11 -4.06 14.69
C LEU A 101 3.85 -4.66 15.30
N LYS A 102 2.71 -4.28 14.73
CA LYS A 102 1.41 -4.82 15.07
C LYS A 102 0.78 -5.40 13.81
N TYR A 103 0.49 -6.70 13.84
CA TYR A 103 -0.34 -7.34 12.83
C TYR A 103 -1.75 -6.72 12.85
N THR A 104 -2.19 -6.20 11.71
CA THR A 104 -3.51 -5.55 11.57
C THR A 104 -4.47 -6.33 10.69
N GLY A 105 -3.96 -7.26 9.89
CA GLY A 105 -4.77 -8.20 9.15
C GLY A 105 -4.07 -8.80 7.93
N GLN A 106 -4.84 -9.44 7.05
CA GLN A 106 -4.36 -9.99 5.79
C GLN A 106 -5.36 -9.75 4.66
N ASN A 107 -4.87 -9.75 3.41
CA ASN A 107 -5.69 -9.65 2.20
C ASN A 107 -5.25 -10.70 1.18
N ASN A 108 -6.14 -11.04 0.23
CA ASN A 108 -5.84 -11.95 -0.87
C ASN A 108 -4.92 -11.33 -1.94
N HIS A 109 -4.79 -10.01 -1.96
CA HIS A 109 -3.89 -9.28 -2.84
C HIS A 109 -3.40 -7.98 -2.17
N PRO A 110 -2.24 -7.44 -2.59
CA PRO A 110 -1.80 -6.12 -2.15
C PRO A 110 -2.78 -5.02 -2.59
N SER A 111 -2.73 -3.87 -1.91
CA SER A 111 -3.65 -2.77 -2.19
C SER A 111 -3.49 -2.16 -3.58
N ASN A 112 -2.25 -2.03 -4.08
CA ASN A 112 -1.96 -1.47 -5.41
C ASN A 112 -1.60 -2.57 -6.43
N PHE A 113 -2.30 -3.71 -6.36
CA PHE A 113 -2.16 -4.80 -7.31
C PHE A 113 -3.48 -5.57 -7.44
N ALA A 114 -4.04 -5.58 -8.64
CA ALA A 114 -5.13 -6.46 -9.02
C ALA A 114 -4.97 -6.88 -10.49
N ILE A 115 -5.21 -8.15 -10.77
CA ILE A 115 -5.43 -8.66 -12.13
C ILE A 115 -6.88 -9.08 -12.26
N LEU A 116 -7.52 -8.58 -13.29
CA LEU A 116 -8.95 -8.59 -13.50
C LEU A 116 -9.29 -9.28 -14.81
N SER A 117 -10.44 -9.96 -14.87
CA SER A 117 -11.03 -10.51 -16.08
C SER A 117 -12.48 -10.07 -16.24
N ASN A 118 -13.09 -10.33 -17.40
CA ASN A 118 -14.50 -10.02 -17.70
C ASN A 118 -14.91 -8.57 -17.37
N VAL A 119 -13.99 -7.62 -17.56
CA VAL A 119 -14.20 -6.21 -17.23
C VAL A 119 -15.31 -5.63 -18.10
N LYS A 120 -16.37 -5.12 -17.45
CA LYS A 120 -17.51 -4.44 -18.09
C LYS A 120 -17.62 -3.04 -17.53
N GLN A 121 -17.64 -2.04 -18.42
CA GLN A 121 -17.74 -0.63 -18.05
C GLN A 121 -19.19 -0.15 -18.21
N ASN A 122 -19.69 0.54 -17.19
CA ASN A 122 -21.04 1.08 -17.12
C ASN A 122 -20.98 2.57 -16.71
N ASP A 123 -22.07 3.31 -16.84
CA ASP A 123 -22.11 4.76 -16.56
C ASP A 123 -21.75 5.15 -15.10
N GLY A 124 -21.65 4.18 -14.18
CA GLY A 124 -21.29 4.37 -12.77
C GLY A 124 -20.00 3.70 -12.29
N GLY A 125 -19.23 3.06 -13.17
CA GLY A 125 -18.00 2.34 -12.80
C GLY A 125 -17.70 1.13 -13.69
N PHE A 126 -17.01 0.13 -13.14
CA PHE A 126 -16.79 -1.15 -13.82
C PHE A 126 -17.11 -2.33 -12.90
N THR A 127 -17.50 -3.46 -13.48
CA THR A 127 -17.50 -4.76 -12.81
C THR A 127 -16.41 -5.62 -13.41
N ALA A 128 -15.77 -6.44 -12.59
CA ALA A 128 -14.72 -7.35 -13.02
C ALA A 128 -14.71 -8.58 -12.13
N ASP A 129 -14.17 -9.68 -12.66
CA ASP A 129 -13.87 -10.88 -11.89
C ASP A 129 -12.39 -10.85 -11.48
N ASN A 130 -12.06 -11.43 -10.33
CA ASN A 130 -10.70 -11.63 -9.86
C ASN A 130 -10.32 -13.10 -10.05
N PRO A 131 -9.48 -13.45 -11.04
CA PRO A 131 -9.08 -14.83 -11.24
C PRO A 131 -8.22 -15.31 -10.06
N LYS A 132 -8.58 -16.44 -9.44
CA LYS A 132 -7.93 -16.94 -8.21
C LYS A 132 -6.46 -17.27 -8.39
N GLU A 133 -6.03 -17.63 -9.60
CA GLU A 133 -4.63 -17.85 -9.94
C GLU A 133 -3.77 -16.57 -9.79
N TRP A 134 -4.41 -15.40 -9.74
CA TRP A 134 -3.79 -14.10 -9.50
C TRP A 134 -3.90 -13.62 -8.05
N ASP A 135 -4.43 -14.45 -7.14
CA ASP A 135 -4.34 -14.14 -5.71
C ASP A 135 -2.87 -14.07 -5.30
N ARG A 136 -2.52 -13.00 -4.59
CA ARG A 136 -1.19 -12.73 -4.04
C ARG A 136 -1.33 -12.37 -2.56
N PRO A 137 -1.62 -13.35 -1.68
CA PRO A 137 -1.95 -13.05 -0.30
C PRO A 137 -0.85 -12.30 0.42
N VAL A 138 -1.22 -11.33 1.25
CA VAL A 138 -0.32 -10.50 2.05
C VAL A 138 -0.72 -10.47 3.52
N TYR A 139 0.26 -10.40 4.40
CA TYR A 139 0.09 -9.94 5.78
C TYR A 139 0.27 -8.41 5.84
N ILE A 140 -0.50 -7.77 6.72
CA ILE A 140 -0.52 -6.32 6.90
C ILE A 140 -0.11 -5.99 8.33
N PHE A 141 0.89 -5.12 8.45
CA PHE A 141 1.41 -4.66 9.73
C PHE A 141 1.40 -3.12 9.78
N GLN A 142 1.25 -2.55 10.96
CA GLN A 142 1.59 -1.16 11.23
C GLN A 142 2.69 -1.12 12.28
N GLN A 143 3.62 -0.17 12.16
CA GLN A 143 4.50 0.12 13.29
C GLN A 143 3.76 0.88 14.39
N THR A 144 4.25 0.77 15.62
CA THR A 144 3.66 1.45 16.79
C THR A 144 4.15 2.89 16.90
N ASP A 145 5.42 3.14 16.57
CA ASP A 145 6.05 4.45 16.67
C ASP A 145 5.63 5.40 15.55
N TYR A 146 5.40 6.65 15.90
CA TYR A 146 5.11 7.71 14.93
C TYR A 146 6.32 8.04 14.05
N ILE A 147 6.05 8.47 12.81
CA ILE A 147 7.08 8.94 11.89
C ILE A 147 7.50 10.35 12.32
N ASN A 148 8.63 10.47 13.02
CA ASN A 148 9.07 11.72 13.66
C ASN A 148 7.95 12.30 14.57
N ASP A 149 7.80 13.63 14.63
CA ASP A 149 6.77 14.34 15.40
C ASP A 149 5.40 14.40 14.67
N ARG A 150 5.09 13.39 13.86
CA ARG A 150 3.84 13.32 13.11
C ARG A 150 2.83 12.39 13.78
N CYS A 151 1.58 12.41 13.32
CA CYS A 151 0.54 11.50 13.84
C CYS A 151 0.28 10.30 12.93
N GLU A 152 1.17 10.05 11.97
CA GLU A 152 1.10 8.92 11.05
C GLU A 152 2.21 7.90 11.34
N VAL A 153 1.95 6.65 10.94
CA VAL A 153 2.83 5.50 11.06
C VAL A 153 3.00 4.87 9.68
N TYR A 154 4.03 4.03 9.53
CA TYR A 154 4.15 3.18 8.35
C TYR A 154 3.23 1.96 8.48
N GLN A 155 2.57 1.62 7.37
CA GLN A 155 1.90 0.35 7.16
C GLN A 155 2.66 -0.44 6.09
N TYR A 156 2.82 -1.73 6.34
CA TYR A 156 3.57 -2.67 5.53
C TYR A 156 2.64 -3.75 5.00
N GLN A 157 2.83 -4.15 3.74
CA GLN A 157 2.22 -5.33 3.15
C GLN A 157 3.31 -6.30 2.72
N VAL A 158 3.24 -7.53 3.23
CA VAL A 158 4.29 -8.55 3.06
C VAL A 158 3.67 -9.79 2.45
N THR A 159 4.23 -10.34 1.37
CA THR A 159 3.69 -11.54 0.75
C THR A 159 3.74 -12.73 1.71
N GLN A 160 2.66 -13.53 1.75
CA GLN A 160 2.65 -14.75 2.56
C GLN A 160 3.57 -15.84 1.98
N LYS A 161 3.79 -15.82 0.66
CA LYS A 161 4.57 -16.84 -0.06
C LYS A 161 6.07 -16.65 0.13
N THR A 162 6.55 -15.40 0.02
CA THR A 162 7.98 -15.10 -0.04
C THR A 162 8.47 -14.24 1.11
N ASN A 163 7.58 -13.67 1.93
CA ASN A 163 7.92 -12.65 2.93
C ASN A 163 8.53 -11.37 2.34
N GLN A 164 8.34 -11.13 1.04
CA GLN A 164 8.76 -9.88 0.41
C GLN A 164 7.87 -8.73 0.89
N VAL A 165 8.48 -7.65 1.36
CA VAL A 165 7.78 -6.37 1.53
C VAL A 165 7.39 -5.87 0.15
N VAL A 166 6.09 -5.81 -0.14
CA VAL A 166 5.56 -5.38 -1.44
C VAL A 166 5.16 -3.92 -1.41
N GLU A 167 4.60 -3.45 -0.31
CA GLU A 167 4.12 -2.08 -0.21
C GLU A 167 4.41 -1.50 1.17
N VAL A 168 4.87 -0.24 1.20
CA VAL A 168 4.94 0.57 2.41
C VAL A 168 4.25 1.90 2.16
N GLY A 169 3.30 2.26 3.01
CA GLY A 169 2.56 3.52 2.93
C GLY A 169 2.46 4.21 4.29
N ILE A 170 2.16 5.51 4.26
CA ILE A 170 1.92 6.31 5.47
C ILE A 170 0.41 6.31 5.76
N VAL A 171 0.04 5.92 6.98
CA VAL A 171 -1.36 5.85 7.43
C VAL A 171 -1.52 6.43 8.83
N TYR A 172 -2.74 6.77 9.22
CA TYR A 172 -3.02 7.00 10.62
C TYR A 172 -3.02 5.68 11.41
N PRO A 173 -2.48 5.65 12.64
CA PRO A 173 -2.46 4.44 13.45
C PRO A 173 -3.87 3.91 13.66
N ILE A 174 -4.01 2.60 13.56
CA ILE A 174 -5.29 1.90 13.69
C ILE A 174 -5.96 2.13 15.07
N GLU A 175 -5.20 2.48 16.10
CA GLU A 175 -5.70 2.77 17.45
C GLU A 175 -6.25 4.20 17.59
N ARG A 176 -6.06 5.06 16.59
CA ARG A 176 -6.59 6.42 16.61
C ARG A 176 -8.11 6.38 16.46
N SER A 177 -8.81 6.80 17.50
CA SER A 177 -10.24 7.14 17.44
C SER A 177 -10.41 8.60 17.02
N ALA A 178 -11.45 8.91 16.23
CA ALA A 178 -11.84 10.29 15.92
C ALA A 178 -12.26 11.10 17.17
N THR A 179 -12.62 10.41 18.27
CA THR A 179 -13.15 11.01 19.51
C THR A 179 -12.17 11.05 20.66
N ILE A 180 -11.03 10.36 20.57
CA ILE A 180 -9.97 10.43 21.57
C ILE A 180 -8.82 11.19 20.90
N PRO A 181 -8.56 12.46 21.28
CA PRO A 181 -7.35 13.13 20.84
C PRO A 181 -6.19 12.30 21.36
N GLY A 182 -5.58 11.50 20.47
CA GLY A 182 -4.40 10.71 20.83
C GLY A 182 -3.32 11.64 21.37
N ASN A 183 -2.38 11.09 22.14
CA ASN A 183 -1.22 11.79 22.69
C ASN A 183 -0.21 12.24 21.62
N CYS A 184 -0.67 12.58 20.42
CA CYS A 184 0.15 13.11 19.35
C CYS A 184 0.20 14.64 19.46
N THR A 185 1.40 15.17 19.68
CA THR A 185 1.70 16.62 19.73
C THR A 185 1.72 17.29 18.35
N GLY A 186 1.22 16.58 17.32
CA GLY A 186 1.75 16.59 15.96
C GLY A 186 1.74 17.93 15.22
N ASN A 187 2.94 18.37 14.85
CA ASN A 187 3.22 19.40 13.84
C ASN A 187 4.47 19.05 13.00
N GLY A 188 4.93 17.79 13.06
CA GLY A 188 6.13 17.33 12.35
C GLY A 188 5.99 17.36 10.83
N SER A 189 7.12 17.48 10.14
CA SER A 189 7.19 17.44 8.67
C SER A 189 8.05 16.27 8.20
N LEU A 190 7.64 15.63 7.10
CA LEU A 190 8.51 14.69 6.38
C LEU A 190 9.62 15.42 5.62
N ASP A 191 9.43 16.71 5.34
CA ASP A 191 10.32 17.52 4.50
C ASP A 191 11.36 18.31 5.29
N TRP A 192 11.48 18.09 6.61
CA TRP A 192 12.41 18.85 7.45
C TRP A 192 13.24 17.96 8.39
N PRO A 193 14.56 18.24 8.55
CA PRO A 193 15.36 19.19 7.78
C PRO A 193 15.52 18.72 6.32
N LEU A 194 15.68 19.68 5.41
CA LEU A 194 15.97 19.36 4.01
C LEU A 194 17.37 18.75 3.88
N ILE A 195 17.49 17.75 3.02
CA ILE A 195 18.78 17.10 2.69
C ILE A 195 19.00 17.13 1.17
N SER A 196 20.23 16.88 0.72
CA SER A 196 20.53 16.93 -0.72
C SER A 196 19.90 15.77 -1.48
N LYS A 197 19.63 15.94 -2.79
CA LYS A 197 19.16 14.86 -3.66
C LYS A 197 20.00 13.59 -3.52
N ASP A 198 21.33 13.72 -3.49
CA ASP A 198 22.22 12.56 -3.40
C ASP A 198 22.06 11.82 -2.07
N GLN A 199 21.80 12.53 -0.97
CA GLN A 199 21.49 11.91 0.32
C GLN A 199 20.11 11.22 0.30
N ILE A 200 19.11 11.83 -0.36
CA ILE A 200 17.79 11.22 -0.55
C ILE A 200 17.91 9.93 -1.38
N GLU A 201 18.71 9.96 -2.44
CA GLU A 201 18.97 8.82 -3.33
C GLU A 201 19.68 7.69 -2.60
N GLN A 202 20.72 8.00 -1.82
CA GLN A 202 21.40 7.02 -0.97
C GLN A 202 20.43 6.39 0.04
N ALA A 203 19.55 7.18 0.66
CA ALA A 203 18.55 6.67 1.58
C ALA A 203 17.53 5.76 0.87
N ALA A 204 17.05 6.14 -0.32
CA ALA A 204 16.15 5.34 -1.14
C ALA A 204 16.78 3.97 -1.48
N PHE A 205 17.98 3.97 -2.04
CA PHE A 205 18.66 2.73 -2.44
C PHE A 205 19.13 1.89 -1.27
N ALA A 206 19.30 2.47 -0.07
CA ALA A 206 19.55 1.70 1.14
C ALA A 206 18.38 0.75 1.46
N TYR A 207 17.12 1.19 1.32
CA TYR A 207 15.96 0.29 1.49
C TYR A 207 16.03 -0.90 0.53
N LEU A 208 16.39 -0.64 -0.72
CA LEU A 208 16.48 -1.69 -1.73
C LEU A 208 17.70 -2.61 -1.53
N GLY A 209 18.74 -2.16 -0.82
CA GLY A 209 19.97 -2.92 -0.61
C GLY A 209 20.03 -3.75 0.69
N ARG A 210 19.17 -3.47 1.67
CA ARG A 210 19.22 -4.14 2.99
C ARG A 210 18.70 -5.57 2.98
N ASP A 211 17.77 -5.88 2.09
CA ASP A 211 17.12 -7.18 2.00
C ASP A 211 17.35 -7.84 0.63
N PRO A 212 18.59 -8.23 0.31
CA PRO A 212 18.94 -8.73 -1.02
C PRO A 212 18.21 -10.03 -1.39
N GLU A 213 17.66 -10.76 -0.41
CA GLU A 213 16.87 -11.97 -0.65
C GLU A 213 15.51 -11.65 -1.27
N HIS A 214 14.88 -10.55 -0.84
CA HIS A 214 13.55 -10.12 -1.29
C HIS A 214 13.61 -8.92 -2.24
N THR A 215 14.77 -8.29 -2.40
CA THR A 215 15.04 -7.25 -3.41
C THR A 215 15.90 -7.76 -4.56
N LYS A 216 15.89 -9.08 -4.82
CA LYS A 216 16.64 -9.73 -5.91
C LYS A 216 16.50 -9.04 -7.26
N PHE A 217 15.37 -8.38 -7.52
CA PHE A 217 15.17 -7.59 -8.74
C PHE A 217 16.27 -6.52 -8.92
N MET A 218 16.81 -5.93 -7.86
CA MET A 218 17.93 -4.97 -7.96
C MET A 218 19.25 -5.59 -8.43
N LEU A 219 19.40 -6.92 -8.38
CA LEU A 219 20.58 -7.62 -8.90
C LEU A 219 20.56 -7.71 -10.43
N ARG A 220 19.42 -7.44 -11.06
CA ARG A 220 19.26 -7.45 -12.51
C ARG A 220 19.90 -6.21 -13.13
N SER A 221 20.85 -6.42 -14.03
CA SER A 221 21.56 -5.32 -14.71
C SER A 221 20.68 -4.50 -15.65
N ASP A 222 19.55 -5.04 -16.10
CA ASP A 222 18.57 -4.36 -16.94
C ASP A 222 17.61 -3.45 -16.16
N ILE A 223 17.64 -3.50 -14.82
CA ILE A 223 16.80 -2.67 -13.96
C ILE A 223 17.55 -1.38 -13.63
N GLN A 224 17.09 -0.28 -14.22
CA GLN A 224 17.58 1.07 -13.94
C GLN A 224 16.40 1.97 -13.56
N PRO A 225 16.16 2.20 -12.26
CA PRO A 225 15.10 3.10 -11.81
C PRO A 225 15.34 4.53 -12.31
N GLN A 226 14.31 5.12 -12.92
CA GLN A 226 14.31 6.48 -13.42
C GLN A 226 13.91 7.44 -12.30
N TYR A 227 14.65 8.54 -12.17
CA TYR A 227 14.33 9.60 -11.21
C TYR A 227 13.23 10.53 -11.73
N LEU A 228 12.16 10.68 -10.95
CA LEU A 228 10.94 11.41 -11.27
C LEU A 228 10.53 12.31 -10.08
N PRO A 229 11.00 13.57 -10.01
CA PRO A 229 10.59 14.47 -8.94
C PRO A 229 9.15 14.97 -9.15
N SER A 230 8.42 15.24 -8.06
CA SER A 230 7.07 15.82 -8.13
C SER A 230 7.04 17.18 -8.83
N LYS A 231 8.16 17.89 -8.85
CA LYS A 231 8.34 19.13 -9.60
C LYS A 231 9.72 19.16 -10.25
N PRO A 232 9.82 18.93 -11.57
CA PRO A 232 11.09 19.01 -12.27
C PRO A 232 11.75 20.39 -12.16
N GLY A 233 13.06 20.41 -11.96
CA GLY A 233 13.87 21.64 -11.95
C GLY A 233 13.85 22.46 -10.66
N VAL A 234 13.18 22.00 -9.58
CA VAL A 234 13.34 22.61 -8.25
C VAL A 234 14.39 21.86 -7.44
N GLU A 235 15.08 22.57 -6.57
CA GLU A 235 16.15 22.03 -5.72
C GLU A 235 15.63 20.99 -4.72
N ASN A 236 14.49 21.27 -4.10
CA ASN A 236 13.89 20.45 -3.05
C ASN A 236 12.43 20.11 -3.39
N PRO A 237 12.18 19.16 -4.33
CA PRO A 237 10.83 18.72 -4.62
C PRO A 237 10.29 17.92 -3.41
N ALA A 238 9.01 18.08 -3.10
CA ALA A 238 8.38 17.43 -1.95
C ALA A 238 8.33 15.89 -2.07
N ALA A 239 8.45 15.36 -3.29
CA ALA A 239 8.52 13.92 -3.53
C ALA A 239 9.59 13.63 -4.59
N ASN A 240 10.45 12.67 -4.27
CA ASN A 240 11.60 12.23 -5.03
C ASN A 240 11.36 10.75 -5.34
N GLU A 241 10.86 10.44 -6.54
CA GLU A 241 10.53 9.07 -6.92
C GLU A 241 11.65 8.46 -7.76
N TRP A 242 12.02 7.22 -7.46
CA TRP A 242 12.72 6.33 -8.38
C TRP A 242 11.77 5.23 -8.81
N ARG A 243 11.56 5.11 -10.13
CA ARG A 243 10.58 4.18 -10.70
C ARG A 243 11.20 3.30 -11.78
N TRP A 244 10.84 2.03 -11.75
CA TRP A 244 11.12 1.09 -12.84
C TRP A 244 9.84 0.35 -13.24
N GLU A 245 9.68 0.08 -14.54
CA GLU A 245 8.48 -0.52 -15.13
C GLU A 245 8.88 -1.47 -16.26
N ASP A 246 8.38 -2.72 -16.27
CA ASP A 246 8.55 -3.65 -17.39
C ASP A 246 7.37 -3.58 -18.36
N THR A 247 7.29 -2.49 -19.11
CA THR A 247 6.22 -2.28 -20.11
C THR A 247 6.24 -3.29 -21.27
N SER A 248 7.29 -4.12 -21.37
CA SER A 248 7.38 -5.19 -22.35
C SER A 248 6.53 -6.39 -21.99
N TYR A 249 6.28 -6.61 -20.69
CA TYR A 249 5.41 -7.68 -20.19
C TYR A 249 4.00 -7.56 -20.80
N LYS A 250 3.40 -8.72 -21.08
CA LYS A 250 2.03 -8.84 -21.59
C LYS A 250 1.29 -9.83 -20.71
N LEU A 251 0.20 -9.37 -20.11
CA LEU A 251 -0.73 -10.25 -19.44
C LEU A 251 -1.32 -11.27 -20.43
N PRO A 252 -1.72 -12.46 -19.95
CA PRO A 252 -2.54 -13.38 -20.72
C PRO A 252 -3.76 -12.70 -21.34
N GLU A 253 -4.20 -13.22 -22.49
CA GLU A 253 -5.36 -12.69 -23.21
C GLU A 253 -6.61 -12.67 -22.31
N GLY A 254 -7.37 -11.58 -22.38
CA GLY A 254 -8.59 -11.38 -21.59
C GLY A 254 -8.37 -10.84 -20.17
N LEU A 255 -7.12 -10.62 -19.75
CA LEU A 255 -6.78 -10.03 -18.46
C LEU A 255 -6.40 -8.55 -18.55
N MET A 256 -6.68 -7.82 -17.48
CA MET A 256 -6.34 -6.42 -17.27
C MET A 256 -5.66 -6.25 -15.92
N GLY A 257 -4.65 -5.37 -15.82
CA GLY A 257 -4.05 -5.01 -14.54
C GLY A 257 -4.54 -3.65 -14.03
N ASP A 258 -4.70 -3.54 -12.72
CA ASP A 258 -5.02 -2.31 -12.01
C ASP A 258 -4.06 -2.13 -10.81
N PRO A 259 -3.34 -1.00 -10.71
CA PRO A 259 -3.29 0.10 -11.68
C PRO A 259 -2.30 -0.16 -12.84
N TRP A 260 -1.42 -1.16 -12.73
CA TRP A 260 -0.44 -1.50 -13.78
C TRP A 260 -0.62 -2.94 -14.28
N PRO A 261 -0.65 -3.16 -15.62
CA PRO A 261 -0.68 -4.49 -16.22
C PRO A 261 0.72 -5.12 -16.40
N TYR A 262 1.72 -4.65 -15.65
CA TYR A 262 3.11 -5.09 -15.75
C TYR A 262 3.85 -4.92 -14.41
N PRO A 263 4.98 -5.64 -14.22
CA PRO A 263 5.90 -5.44 -13.11
C PRO A 263 6.33 -3.98 -12.95
N THR A 264 6.25 -3.47 -11.72
CA THR A 264 6.54 -2.08 -11.37
C THR A 264 7.26 -2.02 -10.03
N MET A 265 8.27 -1.17 -9.93
CA MET A 265 8.88 -0.77 -8.67
C MET A 265 8.87 0.74 -8.54
N ARG A 266 8.49 1.23 -7.37
CA ARG A 266 8.47 2.66 -7.02
C ARG A 266 9.02 2.82 -5.61
N ILE A 267 9.93 3.77 -5.43
CA ILE A 267 10.30 4.27 -4.11
C ILE A 267 10.22 5.78 -4.14
N ILE A 268 9.42 6.35 -3.25
CA ILE A 268 9.17 7.79 -3.16
C ILE A 268 9.69 8.28 -1.82
N MET A 269 10.57 9.26 -1.85
CA MET A 269 11.18 9.87 -0.68
C MET A 269 10.78 11.34 -0.54
N SER A 270 10.60 11.82 0.68
CA SER A 270 10.37 13.24 0.98
C SER A 270 11.63 14.07 0.79
N ALA A 271 11.50 15.40 0.81
CA ALA A 271 12.66 16.30 0.74
C ALA A 271 13.56 16.22 2.00
N GLY A 272 13.03 15.67 3.10
CA GLY A 272 13.76 15.39 4.33
C GLY A 272 14.31 13.96 4.41
N GLY A 273 14.27 13.19 3.32
CA GLY A 273 14.84 11.84 3.25
C GLY A 273 14.02 10.75 3.95
N LYS A 274 12.71 10.98 4.17
CA LYS A 274 11.81 9.96 4.75
C LYS A 274 11.12 9.18 3.64
N LEU A 275 10.89 7.89 3.88
CA LEU A 275 10.10 7.07 2.96
C LEU A 275 8.66 7.61 2.96
N VAL A 276 8.14 7.93 1.78
CA VAL A 276 6.74 8.36 1.60
C VAL A 276 5.91 7.19 1.09
N TYR A 277 6.47 6.42 0.16
CA TYR A 277 5.80 5.28 -0.43
C TYR A 277 6.83 4.32 -1.01
N TYR A 278 6.57 3.02 -0.86
CA TYR A 278 7.29 1.96 -1.55
C TYR A 278 6.29 1.01 -2.19
N LEU A 279 6.57 0.56 -3.41
CA LEU A 279 5.86 -0.49 -4.09
C LEU A 279 6.84 -1.33 -4.89
N ASN A 280 6.72 -2.65 -4.80
CA ASN A 280 7.46 -3.58 -5.64
C ASN A 280 6.56 -4.76 -6.02
N THR A 281 6.07 -4.75 -7.25
CA THR A 281 5.19 -5.81 -7.79
C THR A 281 5.95 -6.85 -8.61
N THR A 282 7.28 -6.80 -8.64
CA THR A 282 8.09 -7.63 -9.56
C THR A 282 7.82 -9.12 -9.42
N GLU A 283 7.79 -9.66 -8.20
CA GLU A 283 7.51 -11.09 -7.94
C GLU A 283 6.02 -11.45 -8.00
N LEU A 284 5.13 -10.46 -8.19
CA LEU A 284 3.69 -10.71 -8.23
C LEU A 284 3.21 -11.19 -9.61
N PHE A 285 4.03 -11.02 -10.64
CA PHE A 285 3.73 -11.44 -12.01
C PHE A 285 4.28 -12.83 -12.38
N ASP A 286 4.96 -13.48 -11.42
CA ASP A 286 5.45 -14.86 -11.50
C ASP A 286 4.40 -15.89 -11.02
#